data_AF-A0A374SZ22-F1
#
_entry.id   AF-A0A374SZ22-F1
#
_cell.length_a   1.000
_cell.length_b   1.000
_cell.length_c   1.000
_cell.angle_alpha   90.00
_cell.angle_beta   90.00
_cell.angle_gamma   90.00
#
_symmetry.space_group_name_H-M   'P 1'
#
loop_
_entity.id
_entity.type
_entity.pdbx_description
1 polymer ?
#
loop_
_entity_poly.entity_id
_entity_poly.type
_entity_poly.pdbx_seq_one_letter_code
_entity_poly.pdbx_strand_id
1 'polypeptide(L)'
;MPSLFRLGPYIIFFWTGENGEPVHVHIAVKRPTAEATKIWLTRSGGCKLAHNKGDIPARDLRDIMQFVSSNHALICKRWKETTGGLSFYC
;
A
#
# COMPACT_ATOMS: atom_id res chain seq x y z
N MET A 1 -13.12 -3.27 3.13
CA MET A 1 -11.81 -3.14 2.46
C MET A 1 -12.01 -2.96 0.97
N PRO A 2 -11.87 -1.74 0.42
CA PRO A 2 -11.85 -1.55 -1.03
C PRO A 2 -10.49 -2.00 -1.60
N SER A 3 -10.49 -2.87 -2.61
CA SER A 3 -9.28 -3.19 -3.38
C SER A 3 -8.95 -2.05 -4.32
N LEU A 4 -7.72 -1.56 -4.31
CA LEU A 4 -7.27 -0.45 -5.16
C LEU A 4 -6.82 -0.93 -6.52
N PHE A 5 -6.00 -1.98 -6.53
CA PHE A 5 -5.37 -2.52 -7.72
C PHE A 5 -5.24 -4.04 -7.62
N ARG A 6 -5.17 -4.69 -8.78
CA ARG A 6 -4.77 -6.09 -8.92
C ARG A 6 -3.65 -6.18 -9.95
N LEU A 7 -2.54 -6.78 -9.57
CA LEU A 7 -1.37 -7.01 -10.41
C LEU A 7 -1.06 -8.50 -10.44
N GLY A 8 -1.55 -9.21 -11.45
CA GLY A 8 -1.48 -10.67 -11.50
C GLY A 8 -2.08 -11.30 -10.23
N PRO A 9 -1.31 -12.06 -9.44
CA PRO A 9 -1.79 -12.68 -8.21
C PRO A 9 -1.85 -11.70 -7.02
N TYR A 10 -1.28 -10.50 -7.14
CA TYR A 10 -1.17 -9.54 -6.03
C TYR A 10 -2.38 -8.62 -5.97
N ILE A 11 -2.89 -8.41 -4.76
CA ILE A 11 -3.97 -7.47 -4.48
C ILE A 11 -3.40 -6.36 -3.60
N ILE A 12 -3.56 -5.12 -4.05
CA ILE A 12 -3.19 -3.91 -3.31
C ILE A 12 -4.46 -3.30 -2.74
N PHE A 13 -4.50 -3.05 -1.44
CA PHE A 13 -5.71 -2.60 -0.77
C PHE A 13 -5.40 -1.73 0.46
N PHE A 14 -6.41 -1.02 0.96
CA PHE A 14 -6.37 -0.35 2.25
C PHE A 14 -6.93 -1.26 3.34
N TRP A 15 -6.22 -1.34 4.47
CA TRP A 15 -6.73 -1.97 5.67
C TRP A 15 -7.42 -0.91 6.53
N THR A 16 -8.65 -1.18 6.95
CA THR A 16 -9.43 -0.26 7.78
C THR A 16 -9.21 -0.57 9.25
N GLY A 17 -9.03 0.45 10.09
CA GLY A 17 -8.82 0.28 11.54
C GLY A 17 -7.43 0.71 12.04
N GLU A 18 -6.53 1.12 11.14
CA GLU A 18 -5.22 1.67 11.47
C GLU A 18 -5.29 3.21 11.60
N ASN A 19 -6.14 3.68 12.52
CA ASN A 19 -6.37 5.12 12.72
C ASN A 19 -5.09 5.84 13.19
N GLY A 20 -4.79 6.97 12.55
CA GLY A 20 -3.64 7.83 12.90
C GLY A 20 -2.33 7.47 12.20
N GLU A 21 -2.31 6.40 11.41
CA GLU A 21 -1.14 6.05 10.61
C GLU A 21 -1.04 6.90 9.32
N PRO A 22 0.18 7.11 8.80
CA PRO A 22 0.39 7.74 7.50
C PRO A 22 -0.14 6.89 6.34
N VAL A 23 -0.26 7.51 5.17
CA VAL A 23 -0.77 6.86 3.95
C VAL A 23 0.05 5.61 3.64
N HIS A 24 -0.63 4.48 3.49
CA HIS A 24 0.00 3.21 3.17
C HIS A 24 -0.92 2.29 2.39
N VAL A 25 -0.31 1.24 1.84
CA VAL A 25 -1.02 0.14 1.20
C VAL A 25 -0.56 -1.19 1.75
N HIS A 26 -1.47 -2.15 1.73
CA HIS A 26 -1.20 -3.54 2.04
C HIS A 26 -1.25 -4.37 0.75
N ILE A 27 -0.40 -5.38 0.69
CA ILE A 27 -0.27 -6.27 -0.46
C ILE A 27 -0.38 -7.71 0.02
N ALA A 28 -1.28 -8.46 -0.60
CA ALA A 28 -1.44 -9.88 -0.34
C ALA A 28 -1.63 -10.68 -1.63
N VAL A 29 -1.30 -11.96 -1.59
CA VAL A 29 -1.45 -12.89 -2.71
C VAL A 29 -2.87 -13.45 -2.70
N LYS A 30 -3.60 -13.29 -3.82
CA LYS A 30 -4.96 -13.77 -4.11
C LYS A 30 -6.08 -13.21 -3.22
N ARG A 31 -5.85 -13.00 -1.92
CA ARG A 31 -6.85 -12.52 -0.95
C ARG A 31 -6.19 -11.63 0.10
N PRO A 32 -6.85 -10.56 0.58
CA PRO A 32 -6.37 -9.77 1.71
C PRO A 32 -6.19 -10.62 2.98
N THR A 33 -5.09 -10.43 3.69
CA THR A 33 -4.76 -11.13 4.94
C THR A 33 -4.16 -10.16 5.96
N ALA A 34 -4.18 -10.53 7.24
CA ALA A 34 -3.57 -9.75 8.32
C ALA A 34 -2.03 -9.74 8.23
N GLU A 35 -1.43 -10.82 7.74
CA GLU A 35 0.02 -10.92 7.49
C GLU A 35 0.42 -10.34 6.12
N ALA A 36 -0.33 -9.36 5.61
CA ALA A 36 0.00 -8.70 4.35
C ALA A 36 1.32 -7.92 4.44
N THR A 37 1.95 -7.73 3.29
CA THR A 37 3.12 -6.85 3.16
C THR A 37 2.66 -5.41 3.17
N LYS A 38 3.29 -4.58 3.99
CA LYS A 38 2.88 -3.19 4.20
C LYS A 38 3.91 -2.23 3.63
N ILE A 39 3.42 -1.23 2.90
CA ILE A 39 4.26 -0.21 2.24
C ILE A 39 3.71 1.17 2.58
N TRP A 40 4.57 2.01 3.14
CA TRP A 40 4.30 3.42 3.40
C TRP A 40 4.48 4.26 2.14
N LEU A 41 3.64 5.27 1.96
CA LEU A 41 3.87 6.33 1.00
C LEU A 41 4.62 7.49 1.67
N THR A 42 5.61 8.05 0.98
CA THR A 42 6.40 9.18 1.47
C THR A 42 5.87 10.48 0.90
N ARG A 43 6.16 11.61 1.56
CA ARG A 43 5.74 12.94 1.09
C ARG A 43 6.40 13.32 -0.24
N SER A 44 7.58 12.77 -0.55
CA SER A 44 8.35 13.03 -1.77
C SER A 44 7.79 12.35 -3.04
N GLY A 45 6.66 11.63 -2.95
CA GLY A 45 6.10 10.87 -4.08
C GLY A 45 6.63 9.43 -4.19
N GLY A 46 7.45 9.00 -3.23
CA GLY A 46 8.01 7.66 -3.18
C GLY A 46 7.22 6.71 -2.27
N CYS A 47 7.78 5.53 -2.07
CA CYS A 47 7.27 4.58 -1.09
C CYS A 47 8.43 3.89 -0.34
N LYS A 48 8.13 3.36 0.85
CA LYS A 48 9.08 2.63 1.68
C LYS A 48 8.41 1.37 2.24
N LEU A 49 9.11 0.25 2.13
CA LEU A 49 8.67 -1.00 2.75
C LEU A 49 8.63 -0.84 4.28
N ALA A 50 7.47 -1.13 4.87
CA ALA A 50 7.32 -1.20 6.33
C ALA A 50 7.77 -2.57 6.83
N HIS A 51 7.20 -3.64 6.26
CA HIS A 51 7.57 -5.03 6.51
C HIS A 51 7.04 -5.92 5.38
N ASN A 52 7.70 -7.05 5.15
CA ASN A 52 7.30 -8.06 4.16
C ASN A 52 6.83 -9.36 4.85
N LYS A 53 5.73 -9.27 5.61
CA LYS A 53 5.16 -10.44 6.30
C LYS A 53 4.46 -11.41 5.34
N GLY A 54 4.01 -10.91 4.19
CA GLY A 54 3.37 -11.71 3.15
C GLY A 54 4.35 -12.51 2.30
N ASP A 55 5.63 -12.50 2.66
CA ASP A 55 6.73 -13.22 1.99
C ASP A 55 6.76 -13.01 0.48
N ILE A 56 6.57 -11.75 0.05
CA ILE A 56 6.60 -11.39 -1.37
C ILE A 56 8.06 -11.47 -1.83
N PRO A 57 8.35 -12.21 -2.92
CA PRO A 57 9.70 -12.29 -3.46
C PRO A 57 10.28 -10.91 -3.77
N ALA A 58 11.57 -10.71 -3.50
CA ALA A 58 12.21 -9.39 -3.60
C ALA A 58 12.11 -8.74 -5.00
N ARG A 59 12.06 -9.54 -6.06
CA ARG A 59 11.87 -9.06 -7.43
C ARG A 59 10.47 -8.46 -7.60
N ASP A 60 9.45 -9.23 -7.28
CA ASP A 60 8.05 -8.81 -7.40
C ASP A 60 7.77 -7.62 -6.47
N LEU A 61 8.34 -7.62 -5.27
CA LEU A 61 8.22 -6.51 -4.33
C LEU A 61 8.77 -5.21 -4.92
N ARG A 62 9.90 -5.26 -5.65
CA ARG A 62 10.47 -4.09 -6.33
C ARG A 62 9.54 -3.54 -7.40
N ASP A 63 8.99 -4.43 -8.24
CA ASP A 63 8.08 -4.05 -9.33
C ASP A 63 6.78 -3.45 -8.75
N ILE A 64 6.26 -4.03 -7.67
CA ILE A 64 5.07 -3.52 -6.97
C ILE A 64 5.37 -2.17 -6.32
N MET A 65 6.53 -2.00 -5.67
CA MET A 65 6.95 -0.72 -5.10
C MET A 65 7.03 0.37 -6.16
N GLN A 66 7.61 0.06 -7.33
CA GLN A 66 7.67 1.00 -8.44
C GLN A 66 6.26 1.36 -8.93
N PHE A 67 5.37 0.38 -9.07
CA PHE A 67 3.97 0.63 -9.42
C PHE A 67 3.26 1.53 -8.40
N VAL A 68 3.45 1.28 -7.09
CA VAL A 68 2.86 2.08 -6.01
C VAL A 68 3.37 3.52 -6.08
N SER A 69 4.67 3.73 -6.29
CA SER A 69 5.24 5.08 -6.47
C SER A 69 4.72 5.78 -7.73
N SER A 70 4.60 5.09 -8.87
CA SER A 70 4.04 5.68 -10.09
C SER A 70 2.56 6.06 -9.94
N ASN A 71 1.82 5.37 -9.07
CA ASN A 71 0.40 5.66 -8.78
C ASN A 71 0.20 6.48 -7.50
N HIS A 72 1.25 7.09 -6.95
CA HIS A 72 1.24 7.76 -5.65
C HIS A 72 0.10 8.76 -5.50
N ALA A 73 -0.08 9.68 -6.45
CA ALA A 73 -1.13 10.70 -6.40
C ALA A 73 -2.54 10.09 -6.32
N LEU A 74 -2.80 9.02 -7.06
CA LEU A 74 -4.09 8.32 -7.07
C LEU A 74 -4.34 7.60 -5.74
N ILE A 75 -3.31 6.97 -5.18
CA ILE A 75 -3.38 6.30 -3.88
C ILE A 75 -3.67 7.34 -2.78
N CYS A 76 -2.96 8.46 -2.76
CA CYS A 76 -3.20 9.54 -1.80
C CYS A 76 -4.61 10.11 -1.91
N LYS A 77 -5.12 10.32 -3.13
CA LYS A 77 -6.50 10.78 -3.35
C LYS A 77 -7.51 9.81 -2.74
N ARG A 78 -7.41 8.51 -3.07
CA ARG A 78 -8.32 7.49 -2.53
C ARG A 78 -8.18 7.28 -1.03
N TRP A 79 -6.97 7.43 -0.50
CA TRP A 79 -6.73 7.38 0.95
C TRP A 79 -7.49 8.50 1.66
N LYS A 80 -7.39 9.73 1.15
CA LYS A 80 -8.11 10.89 1.70
C LYS A 80 -9.62 10.71 1.61
N GLU A 81 -10.13 10.16 0.51
CA GLU A 81 -11.56 9.83 0.35
C GLU A 81 -12.02 8.73 1.33
N THR A 82 -11.15 7.79 1.67
CA THR A 82 -11.49 6.65 2.55
C THR A 82 -11.35 6.98 4.04
N THR A 83 -10.33 7.75 4.41
CA THR A 83 -9.95 7.99 5.82
C THR A 83 -10.24 9.42 6.30
N GLY A 84 -10.54 10.35 5.39
CA GLY A 84 -10.79 11.76 5.71
C GLY A 84 -9.53 12.60 5.95
N GLY A 85 -8.34 11.99 6.02
CA GLY A 85 -7.08 12.68 6.31
C GLY A 85 -5.91 12.19 5.45
N LEU A 86 -4.87 13.00 5.33
CA LEU A 86 -3.65 12.66 4.58
C LEU A 86 -2.42 13.05 5.42
N SER A 87 -1.68 12.05 5.89
CA SER A 87 -0.38 12.20 6.55
C SER A 87 0.62 11.26 5.87
N PHE A 88 1.91 11.58 5.93
CA PHE A 88 2.95 10.82 5.23
C PHE A 88 4.00 10.30 6.21
N TYR A 89 4.59 9.16 5.85
CA TYR A 89 5.72 8.63 6.61
C TYR A 89 6.99 9.41 6.21
N CYS A 90 7.43 10.30 7.11
CA CYS A 90 8.56 11.23 6.96
C CYS A 90 8.40 12.34 5.89
#